data_AF-A0A7H8TJY4-F1
#
_entry.id   AF-A0A7H8TJY4-F1
#
_cell.length_a   1.000
_cell.length_b   1.000
_cell.length_c   1.000
_cell.angle_alpha   90.00
_cell.angle_beta   90.00
_cell.angle_gamma   90.00
#
_symmetry.space_group_name_H-M   'P 1'
#
loop_
_entity.id
_entity.type
_entity.pdbx_description
1 polymer ?
#
loop_
_entity_poly.entity_id
_entity_poly.type
_entity_poly.pdbx_seq_one_letter_code
_entity_poly.pdbx_strand_id
1 'polypeptide(L)'
;MIFTNSATVSKFAHMGTERGYGPEDVAIARVGLEYDPDPNASVPFGYVIGDYGPQDHETFSEGFHVLHNPWTRTPLSDGALDGFTQHRLQPDGRTLTTIRRPDFFLSQTWILQGEGGGNPVQTARRRVQQHLSGSGGAR
;
A
#
# COMPACT_ATOMS: atom_id res chain seq x y z
N MET A 1 -2.95 14.44 -14.60
CA MET A 1 -3.44 14.54 -13.21
C MET A 1 -2.63 13.57 -12.36
N ILE A 2 -2.23 13.95 -11.15
CA ILE A 2 -1.68 13.04 -10.15
C ILE A 2 -2.76 12.84 -9.08
N PHE A 3 -3.02 11.59 -8.72
CA PHE A 3 -4.05 11.21 -7.75
C PHE A 3 -3.50 10.18 -6.77
N THR A 4 -3.98 10.22 -5.52
CA THR A 4 -3.76 9.17 -4.53
C THR A 4 -4.91 9.19 -3.52
N ASN A 5 -5.28 8.01 -3.02
CA ASN A 5 -6.13 7.83 -1.85
C ASN A 5 -5.33 7.49 -0.57
N SER A 6 -4.00 7.38 -0.69
CA SER A 6 -3.14 6.72 0.30
C SER A 6 -2.18 7.66 1.03
N ALA A 7 -2.05 8.93 0.60
CA ALA A 7 -1.20 9.94 1.26
C ALA A 7 -1.80 10.46 2.59
N THR A 8 -2.00 9.55 3.54
CA THR A 8 -2.57 9.82 4.87
C THR A 8 -1.48 9.87 5.94
N VAL A 9 -1.80 10.43 7.11
CA VAL A 9 -0.90 10.42 8.29
C VAL A 9 -0.39 9.02 8.60
N SER A 10 -1.25 8.01 8.50
CA SER A 10 -0.90 6.63 8.76
C SER A 10 0.17 6.08 7.83
N LYS A 11 0.17 6.50 6.54
CA LYS A 11 1.22 6.12 5.58
C LYS A 11 2.59 6.62 6.00
N PHE A 12 2.67 7.89 6.41
CA PHE A 12 3.92 8.45 6.92
C PHE A 12 4.36 7.76 8.21
N ALA A 13 3.42 7.41 9.09
CA ALA A 13 3.74 6.72 10.34
C ALA A 13 4.41 5.36 10.10
N HIS A 14 3.82 4.49 9.26
CA HIS A 14 4.44 3.19 8.99
C HIS A 14 5.73 3.31 8.18
N MET A 15 5.81 4.17 7.17
CA MET A 15 7.06 4.41 6.42
C MET A 15 8.21 4.93 7.31
N GLY A 16 7.88 5.69 8.36
CA GLY A 16 8.83 6.15 9.36
C GLY A 16 9.28 5.02 10.28
N THR A 17 8.34 4.20 10.75
CA THR A 17 8.62 3.03 11.59
C THR A 17 9.52 2.01 10.87
N GLU A 18 9.30 1.75 9.57
CA GLU A 18 10.18 0.89 8.75
C GLU A 18 11.64 1.38 8.72
N ARG A 19 11.85 2.68 8.92
CA ARG A 19 13.17 3.33 8.94
C ARG A 19 13.73 3.51 10.35
N GLY A 20 13.07 2.96 11.37
CA GLY A 20 13.51 3.05 12.76
C GLY A 20 13.14 4.36 13.46
N TYR A 21 12.22 5.17 12.90
CA TYR A 21 11.73 6.40 13.55
C TYR A 21 10.48 6.17 14.42
N GLY A 22 10.02 4.93 14.55
CA GLY A 22 8.87 4.57 15.37
C GLY A 22 9.22 4.46 16.87
N PRO A 23 8.28 4.75 17.79
CA PRO A 23 8.46 4.48 19.21
C PRO A 23 8.58 2.97 19.50
N GLU A 24 9.38 2.61 20.51
CA GLU A 24 9.59 1.19 20.91
C GLU A 24 8.32 0.54 21.49
N ASP A 25 7.40 1.33 22.06
CA ASP A 25 6.15 0.87 22.69
C ASP A 25 4.95 0.85 21.73
N VAL A 26 5.20 1.05 20.43
CA VAL A 26 4.17 1.08 19.39
C VAL A 26 4.45 0.03 18.33
N ALA A 27 3.42 -0.76 17.99
CA ALA A 27 3.43 -1.61 16.81
C ALA A 27 2.46 -1.05 15.77
N ILE A 28 2.87 -1.10 14.51
CA ILE A 28 2.02 -0.73 13.38
C ILE A 28 1.77 -1.97 12.53
N ALA A 29 0.52 -2.19 12.12
CA ALA A 29 0.14 -3.21 11.16
C ALA A 29 -0.64 -2.57 10.02
N ARG A 30 -0.50 -3.14 8.82
CA ARG A 30 -1.27 -2.73 7.65
C ARG A 30 -1.98 -3.94 7.06
N VAL A 31 -3.26 -3.77 6.74
CA VAL A 31 -4.10 -4.81 6.11
C VAL A 31 -4.94 -4.18 5.00
N GLY A 32 -5.38 -4.97 4.03
CA GLY A 32 -6.25 -4.46 2.97
C GLY A 32 -6.35 -5.34 1.74
N LEU A 33 -6.67 -4.70 0.61
CA LEU A 33 -6.69 -5.33 -0.71
C LEU A 33 -5.66 -4.67 -1.62
N GLU A 34 -4.82 -5.50 -2.21
CA GLU A 34 -3.85 -5.13 -3.24
C GLU A 34 -4.40 -5.56 -4.61
N TYR A 35 -4.07 -4.81 -5.65
CA TYR A 35 -4.31 -5.22 -7.02
C TYR A 35 -3.41 -6.40 -7.38
N ASP A 36 -4.04 -7.49 -7.80
CA ASP A 36 -3.38 -8.64 -8.37
C ASP A 36 -4.05 -8.95 -9.73
N PRO A 37 -3.28 -8.98 -10.83
CA PRO A 37 -3.82 -9.28 -12.15
C PRO A 37 -4.26 -10.75 -12.32
N ASP A 38 -3.93 -11.66 -11.41
CA ASP A 38 -4.43 -13.04 -11.44
C ASP A 38 -5.96 -13.04 -11.24
N PRO A 39 -6.74 -13.56 -12.20
CA PRO A 39 -8.21 -13.60 -12.09
C PRO A 39 -8.73 -14.43 -10.90
N ASN A 40 -7.88 -15.23 -10.26
CA ASN A 40 -8.21 -16.00 -9.06
C ASN A 40 -7.74 -15.33 -7.76
N ALA A 41 -7.06 -14.18 -7.85
CA ALA A 41 -6.66 -13.41 -6.70
C ALA A 41 -7.88 -12.82 -5.99
N SER A 42 -8.07 -13.24 -4.74
CA SER A 42 -9.14 -12.74 -3.87
C SER A 42 -8.69 -12.64 -2.41
N VAL A 43 -7.38 -12.60 -2.18
CA VAL A 43 -6.82 -12.73 -0.84
C VAL A 43 -6.46 -11.34 -0.30
N PRO A 44 -6.88 -10.98 0.91
CA PRO A 44 -6.40 -9.76 1.56
C PRO A 44 -4.90 -9.85 1.83
N PHE A 45 -4.24 -8.70 1.87
CA PHE A 45 -2.88 -8.60 2.40
C PHE A 45 -2.92 -8.19 3.87
N GLY A 46 -1.86 -8.52 4.59
CA GLY A 46 -1.72 -8.14 5.98
C GLY A 46 -0.33 -8.41 6.53
N TYR A 47 0.29 -7.40 7.13
CA TYR A 47 1.61 -7.53 7.74
C TYR A 47 1.81 -6.55 8.90
N VAL A 48 2.77 -6.87 9.77
CA VAL A 48 3.28 -5.96 10.79
C VAL A 48 4.51 -5.25 10.23
N ILE A 49 4.61 -3.95 10.50
CA ILE A 49 5.72 -3.14 10.03
C ILE A 49 7.02 -3.61 10.67
N GLY A 50 8.03 -3.90 9.83
CA GLY A 50 9.32 -4.47 10.24
C GLY A 50 9.40 -6.00 10.20
N ASP A 51 8.33 -6.73 9.86
CA ASP A 51 8.36 -8.19 9.67
C ASP A 51 8.96 -8.62 8.31
N TYR A 52 9.39 -7.67 7.49
CA TYR A 52 9.99 -7.86 6.15
C TYR A 52 11.33 -7.15 6.04
N GLY A 53 12.09 -7.44 4.98
CA GLY A 53 13.43 -6.89 4.79
C GLY A 53 13.43 -5.48 4.18
N PRO A 54 14.57 -4.77 4.22
CA PRO A 54 14.69 -3.39 3.72
C PRO A 54 14.32 -3.19 2.24
N GLN A 55 14.43 -4.25 1.43
CA GLN A 55 14.05 -4.25 0.02
C GLN A 55 12.54 -4.13 -0.22
N ASP A 56 11.73 -4.46 0.80
CA ASP A 56 10.27 -4.48 0.75
C ASP A 56 9.66 -3.24 1.43
N HIS A 57 10.49 -2.26 1.82
CA HIS A 57 10.00 -0.99 2.39
C HIS A 57 9.11 -0.25 1.40
N GLU A 58 7.99 0.26 1.89
CA GLU A 58 7.05 1.01 1.06
C GLU A 58 7.72 2.28 0.54
N THR A 59 7.53 2.49 -0.76
CA THR A 59 7.97 3.71 -1.45
C THR A 59 6.88 4.79 -1.39
N PHE A 60 7.29 6.06 -1.48
CA PHE A 60 6.32 7.15 -1.56
C PHE A 60 5.42 7.03 -2.78
N SER A 61 5.94 6.49 -3.90
CA SER A 61 5.22 6.28 -5.15
C SER A 61 4.09 5.25 -5.09
N GLU A 62 4.11 4.33 -4.13
CA GLU A 62 3.04 3.32 -4.00
C GLU A 62 1.68 3.96 -3.69
N GLY A 63 0.63 3.51 -4.38
CA GLY A 63 -0.72 4.08 -4.28
C GLY A 63 -0.87 5.48 -4.90
N PHE A 64 0.10 5.94 -5.71
CA PHE A 64 -0.05 7.12 -6.55
C PHE A 64 -0.29 6.75 -8.01
N HIS A 65 -1.18 7.52 -8.64
CA HIS A 65 -1.63 7.33 -10.00
C HIS A 65 -1.37 8.58 -10.83
N VAL A 66 -0.83 8.40 -12.03
CA VAL A 66 -0.67 9.44 -13.03
C VAL A 66 -1.60 9.15 -14.19
N LEU A 67 -2.59 10.03 -14.38
CA LEU A 67 -3.48 9.99 -15.52
C LEU A 67 -2.94 10.94 -16.58
N HIS A 68 -2.43 10.36 -17.67
CA HIS A 68 -1.86 11.10 -18.80
C HIS A 68 -2.98 11.62 -19.69
N ASN A 69 -2.96 12.92 -19.96
CA ASN A 69 -3.84 13.54 -20.93
C ASN A 69 -3.13 13.54 -22.30
N PRO A 70 -3.65 12.81 -23.31
CA PRO A 70 -3.02 12.75 -24.63
C PRO A 70 -3.05 14.11 -25.38
N TRP A 71 -3.89 15.05 -24.95
CA TRP A 71 -4.01 16.39 -25.52
C TRP A 71 -3.18 17.44 -24.78
N THR A 72 -2.29 17.04 -23.87
CA THR A 72 -1.46 18.00 -23.13
C THR A 72 -0.44 18.67 -24.05
N ARG A 73 -0.38 20.00 -24.05
CA ARG A 73 0.63 20.77 -24.83
C ARG A 73 2.07 20.40 -24.47
N THR A 74 2.31 20.07 -23.20
CA THR A 74 3.62 19.65 -22.68
C THR A 74 3.42 18.34 -21.93
N PRO A 75 3.64 17.19 -22.59
CA PRO A 75 3.53 15.88 -21.96
C PRO A 75 4.55 15.73 -20.83
N LEU A 76 4.18 14.98 -19.79
CA LEU A 76 5.12 14.54 -18.78
C LEU A 76 6.11 13.57 -19.44
N SER A 77 7.42 13.79 -19.27
CA SER A 77 8.42 12.89 -19.83
C SER A 77 8.30 11.49 -19.22
N ASP A 78 8.56 10.47 -20.03
CA ASP A 78 8.56 9.10 -19.54
C ASP A 78 9.60 8.94 -18.42
N GLY A 79 9.22 8.26 -17.34
CA GLY A 79 10.06 8.06 -16.16
C GLY A 79 10.15 9.25 -15.19
N ALA A 80 9.54 10.41 -15.47
CA ALA A 80 9.57 11.56 -14.55
C ALA A 80 8.97 11.25 -13.16
N LEU A 81 8.01 10.33 -13.11
CA LEU A 81 7.37 9.83 -11.91
C LEU A 81 7.50 8.31 -11.87
N ASP A 82 8.74 7.83 -11.85
CA ASP A 82 9.00 6.39 -11.76
C ASP A 82 8.40 5.78 -10.48
N GLY A 83 7.94 4.54 -10.58
CA GLY A 83 7.22 3.84 -9.51
C GLY A 83 5.74 4.18 -9.36
N PHE A 84 5.26 5.33 -9.89
CA PHE A 84 3.83 5.66 -9.86
C PHE A 84 3.06 4.81 -10.88
N THR A 85 1.85 4.37 -10.55
CA THR A 85 0.94 3.72 -11.50
C THR A 85 0.58 4.70 -12.62
N GLN A 86 0.73 4.28 -13.87
CA GLN A 86 0.54 5.13 -15.05
C GLN A 86 -0.70 4.71 -15.82
N HIS A 87 -1.56 5.66 -16.19
CA HIS A 87 -2.72 5.42 -17.04
C HIS A 87 -2.62 6.23 -18.34
N ARG A 88 -2.78 5.58 -19.49
CA ARG A 88 -2.73 6.20 -20.84
C ARG A 88 -3.94 5.77 -21.68
N LEU A 89 -4.66 6.74 -22.22
CA LEU A 89 -5.70 6.49 -23.22
C LEU A 89 -5.05 6.03 -24.54
N GLN A 90 -5.49 4.90 -25.06
CA GLN A 90 -5.03 4.32 -26.32
C GLN A 90 -5.90 4.78 -27.50
N PRO A 91 -5.41 4.68 -28.75
CA PRO A 91 -6.17 5.07 -29.94
C PRO A 91 -7.51 4.35 -30.13
N ASP A 92 -7.65 3.14 -29.58
CA ASP A 92 -8.88 2.35 -29.61
C ASP A 92 -9.90 2.73 -28.52
N GLY A 93 -9.60 3.76 -27.73
CA GLY A 93 -10.43 4.23 -26.62
C GLY A 93 -10.25 3.47 -25.31
N ARG A 94 -9.37 2.45 -25.26
CA ARG A 94 -9.07 1.71 -24.02
C ARG A 94 -8.01 2.42 -23.19
N THR A 95 -7.96 2.13 -21.89
CA THR A 95 -6.92 2.63 -21.00
C THR A 95 -5.86 1.56 -20.78
N LEU A 96 -4.61 1.87 -21.11
CA LEU A 96 -3.45 1.09 -20.68
C LEU A 96 -3.03 1.55 -19.28
N THR A 97 -3.04 0.63 -18.33
CA THR A 97 -2.53 0.83 -16.98
C THR A 97 -1.20 0.10 -16.83
N THR A 98 -0.17 0.78 -16.39
CA THR A 98 1.15 0.21 -16.10
C THR A 98 1.46 0.37 -14.63
N ILE A 99 1.67 -0.76 -13.95
CA ILE A 99 1.94 -0.84 -12.51
C ILE A 99 3.36 -1.40 -12.35
N ARG A 100 4.21 -0.69 -11.60
CA ARG A 100 5.61 -1.08 -11.32
C ARG A 100 5.89 -1.41 -9.86
N ARG A 101 4.94 -1.09 -9.00
CA ARG A 101 4.99 -1.25 -7.55
C ARG A 101 3.61 -1.74 -7.08
N PRO A 102 3.52 -2.34 -5.88
CA PRO A 102 2.23 -2.67 -5.28
C PRO A 102 1.22 -1.51 -5.37
N ASP A 103 0.00 -1.83 -5.78
CA ASP A 103 -1.09 -0.87 -5.92
C ASP A 103 -2.26 -1.31 -5.02
N PHE A 104 -2.60 -0.48 -4.04
CA PHE A 104 -3.51 -0.86 -2.97
C PHE A 104 -4.87 -0.21 -3.19
N PHE A 105 -5.90 -1.03 -3.46
CA PHE A 105 -7.27 -0.55 -3.61
C PHE A 105 -7.81 0.06 -2.33
N LEU A 106 -7.55 -0.63 -1.22
CA LEU A 106 -7.94 -0.20 0.12
C LEU A 106 -6.90 -0.70 1.11
N SER A 107 -6.61 0.13 2.11
CA SER A 107 -5.81 -0.32 3.24
C SER A 107 -6.28 0.35 4.53
N GLN A 108 -6.06 -0.38 5.63
CA GLN A 108 -6.23 0.10 6.98
C GLN A 108 -4.90 -0.08 7.71
N THR A 109 -4.46 0.98 8.38
CA THR A 109 -3.30 0.93 9.27
C THR A 109 -3.80 0.92 10.71
N TRP A 110 -3.34 -0.05 11.50
CA TRP A 110 -3.56 -0.10 12.93
C TRP A 110 -2.30 0.33 13.66
N ILE A 111 -2.43 1.35 14.50
CA ILE A 111 -1.37 1.82 15.39
C ILE A 111 -1.75 1.35 16.80
N LEU A 112 -0.92 0.48 17.39
CA LEU A 112 -1.21 -0.19 18.65
C LEU A 112 -0.13 0.18 19.66
N GLN A 113 -0.54 0.80 20.76
CA GLN A 113 0.35 1.06 21.89
C GLN A 113 0.32 -0.09 22.89
N GLY A 114 1.45 -0.42 23.50
CA GLY A 114 1.53 -1.40 24.58
C GLY A 114 0.91 -0.84 25.86
N GLU A 115 -0.25 -1.37 26.27
CA GLU A 115 -0.82 -1.08 27.60
C GLU A 115 -0.36 -2.11 28.63
N GLY A 116 0.01 -1.66 29.83
CA GLY A 116 0.21 -2.53 31.01
C GLY A 116 1.29 -3.61 30.89
N GLY A 117 2.31 -3.41 30.04
CA GLY A 117 3.40 -4.38 29.81
C GLY A 117 3.09 -5.43 28.74
N GLY A 118 1.98 -5.30 28.01
CA GLY A 118 1.68 -6.14 26.85
C GLY A 118 2.60 -5.85 25.67
N ASN A 119 2.98 -6.89 24.92
CA ASN A 119 3.80 -6.74 23.71
C ASN A 119 2.91 -6.28 22.52
N PRO A 120 3.04 -5.03 22.03
CA PRO A 120 2.19 -4.51 20.97
C PRO A 120 2.42 -5.24 19.64
N VAL A 121 3.63 -5.70 19.36
CA VAL A 121 3.98 -6.46 18.14
C VAL A 121 3.27 -7.81 18.12
N GLN A 122 3.27 -8.54 19.23
CA GLN A 122 2.52 -9.81 19.33
C GLN A 122 1.01 -9.60 19.14
N THR A 123 0.47 -8.48 19.66
CA THR A 123 -0.93 -8.12 19.46
C THR A 123 -1.23 -7.80 18.00
N ALA A 124 -0.35 -7.04 17.33
CA ALA A 124 -0.45 -6.71 15.92
C ALA A 124 -0.47 -7.98 15.05
N ARG A 125 0.50 -8.88 15.25
CA ARG A 125 0.60 -10.15 14.50
C ARG A 125 -0.66 -11.00 14.66
N ARG A 126 -1.18 -11.13 15.89
CA ARG A 126 -2.44 -11.87 16.14
C ARG A 126 -3.63 -11.27 15.39
N ARG A 127 -3.78 -9.94 15.39
CA ARG A 127 -4.88 -9.27 14.67
C ARG A 127 -4.75 -9.42 13.16
N VAL A 128 -3.53 -9.33 12.63
CA VAL A 128 -3.26 -9.57 11.19
C VAL A 128 -3.66 -10.99 10.81
N GLN A 129 -3.24 -12.00 11.58
CA GLN A 129 -3.62 -13.39 11.33
C GLN A 129 -5.15 -13.59 11.34
N GLN A 130 -5.84 -12.97 12.31
CA GLN A 130 -7.31 -13.00 12.37
C GLN A 130 -7.94 -12.39 11.12
N HIS A 131 -7.43 -11.24 10.64
CA HIS A 131 -7.90 -10.59 9.41
C HIS A 131 -7.74 -11.51 8.20
N LEU A 132 -6.55 -12.10 8.02
CA LEU A 132 -6.26 -12.99 6.91
C LEU A 132 -7.11 -14.27 6.95
N SER A 133 -7.39 -14.81 8.15
CA SER A 133 -8.24 -16.00 8.31
C SER A 133 -9.74 -15.71 8.15
N GLY A 134 -10.20 -14.52 8.53
CA GLY A 134 -11.62 -14.15 8.53
C GLY A 134 -12.19 -13.99 7.11
N SER A 135 -11.34 -13.66 6.14
CA SER A 135 -11.71 -13.51 4.74
C SER A 135 -11.95 -14.84 4.01
N GLY A 136 -11.60 -15.98 4.62
CA GLY A 136 -11.87 -17.32 4.07
C GLY A 136 -13.27 -17.87 4.35
N GLY A 137 -14.08 -17.19 5.19
CA GLY A 137 -15.38 -17.70 5.66
C GLY A 137 -16.62 -17.09 5.00
N ALA A 138 -16.46 -16.15 4.07
CA ALA A 138 -17.57 -15.54 3.33
C ALA A 138 -17.54 -16.01 1.86
N ARG A 139 -17.92 -17.27 1.63
CA ARG A 139 -18.34 -17.80 0.34
C ARG A 139 -19.62 -18.60 0.52
#